data_AF-A0A2E0BRS6-F1
#
_entry.id   AF-A0A2E0BRS6-F1
#
_cell.length_a   1.000
_cell.length_b   1.000
_cell.length_c   1.000
_cell.angle_alpha   90.00
_cell.angle_beta   90.00
_cell.angle_gamma   90.00
#
_symmetry.space_group_name_H-M   'P 1'
#
loop_
_entity.id
_entity.type
_entity.pdbx_description
1 polymer ?
#
loop_
_entity_poly.entity_id
_entity_poly.type
_entity_poly.pdbx_seq_one_letter_code
_entity_poly.pdbx_strand_id
1 'polypeptide(L)' 'MDITGRIIYPTAPAEGESHSGVAVVVPAPQAVERGETHEEFMARIAAKDVPAGVPYQIIPIGDLPADRYFRNAWEYSE' A
#
# COMPACT_ATOMS: atom_id res chain seq x y z
N MET A 1 13.00 -6.17 13.30
CA MET A 1 11.58 -6.50 13.14
C MET A 1 11.34 -6.77 11.68
N ASP A 2 10.70 -7.88 11.34
CA ASP A 2 10.42 -8.21 9.94
C ASP A 2 9.15 -7.49 9.50
N ILE A 3 9.25 -6.65 8.47
CA ILE A 3 8.09 -6.00 7.86
C ILE A 3 7.53 -6.94 6.80
N THR A 4 6.46 -7.63 7.14
CA THR A 4 5.80 -8.63 6.30
C THR A 4 4.60 -8.08 5.51
N GLY A 5 4.23 -6.82 5.74
CA GLY A 5 3.06 -6.17 5.15
C GLY A 5 3.37 -5.11 4.09
N ARG A 6 2.37 -4.81 3.27
CA ARG A 6 2.34 -3.75 2.25
C ARG A 6 1.02 -3.02 2.36
N ILE A 7 1.03 -1.70 2.25
CA ILE A 7 -0.22 -0.92 2.24
C ILE A 7 -0.61 -0.69 0.78
N ILE A 8 -1.82 -1.05 0.42
CA ILE A 8 -2.38 -0.80 -0.92
C ILE A 8 -3.61 0.11 -0.82
N TYR A 9 -3.78 0.98 -1.81
CA TYR A 9 -4.96 1.84 -1.91
C TYR A 9 -5.28 2.18 -3.37
N PRO A 10 -6.56 2.42 -3.73
CA PRO A 10 -6.95 2.80 -5.08
C PRO A 10 -6.48 4.22 -5.39
N THR A 11 -6.00 4.46 -6.60
CA THR A 11 -5.70 5.80 -7.10
C THR A 11 -6.84 6.29 -7.98
N ALA A 12 -7.16 7.58 -7.90
CA ALA A 12 -8.02 8.20 -8.90
C ALA A 12 -7.40 8.03 -10.31
N PRO A 13 -8.20 7.92 -11.37
CA PRO A 13 -7.69 7.98 -12.73
C PRO A 13 -6.90 9.27 -12.94
N ALA A 14 -5.76 9.20 -13.63
CA ALA A 14 -5.07 10.41 -14.06
C ALA A 14 -5.94 11.18 -15.06
N GLU A 15 -5.69 12.49 -15.21
CA GLU A 15 -6.41 13.29 -16.22
C GLU A 15 -6.21 12.67 -17.62
N GLY A 16 -7.33 12.30 -18.26
CA GLY A 16 -7.33 11.65 -19.56
C GLY A 16 -7.30 10.11 -19.53
N GLU A 17 -7.28 9.49 -18.35
CA GLU A 17 -7.38 8.03 -18.19
C GLU A 17 -8.78 7.61 -17.72
N SER A 18 -9.25 6.46 -18.22
CA SER A 18 -10.58 5.92 -17.87
C SER A 18 -10.55 4.90 -16.74
N HIS A 19 -9.35 4.48 -16.29
CA HIS A 19 -9.18 3.42 -15.31
C HIS A 19 -8.41 3.94 -14.09
N SER A 20 -8.84 3.51 -12.91
CA SER A 20 -8.11 3.69 -11.65
C SER A 20 -7.00 2.66 -11.51
N GLY A 21 -5.90 3.05 -10.86
CA GLY A 21 -4.80 2.14 -10.53
C GLY A 21 -4.80 1.75 -9.04
N VAL A 22 -3.76 1.02 -8.64
CA VAL A 22 -3.49 0.70 -7.23
C VAL A 22 -2.09 1.21 -6.87
N ALA A 23 -2.02 2.02 -5.82
CA ALA A 23 -0.76 2.41 -5.20
C ALA A 23 -0.32 1.33 -4.23
N VAL A 24 0.99 1.06 -4.17
CA VAL A 24 1.59 0.11 -3.23
C VAL A 24 2.67 0.85 -2.44
N VAL A 25 2.44 1.01 -1.14
CA VAL A 25 3.41 1.56 -0.20
C VAL A 25 4.29 0.42 0.31
N VAL A 26 5.60 0.62 0.22
CA VAL A 26 6.62 -0.29 0.73
C VAL A 26 7.29 0.38 1.93
N PRO A 27 6.90 0.04 3.17
CA PRO A 27 7.48 0.67 4.35
C PRO A 27 8.97 0.35 4.47
N ALA A 28 9.77 1.36 4.81
CA ALA A 28 11.20 1.19 5.03
C ALA A 28 11.46 0.46 6.36
N PRO A 29 12.24 -0.66 6.39
CA PRO A 29 12.57 -1.39 7.62
C PRO A 29 13.17 -0.55 8.75
N GLN A 30 13.91 0.50 8.40
CA GLN A 30 14.59 1.38 9.36
C GLN A 30 13.68 2.46 9.94
N ALA A 31 12.44 2.60 9.44
CA ALA A 31 11.48 3.60 9.93
C ALA A 31 10.72 3.14 11.18
N VAL A 32 10.94 1.90 11.64
CA VAL A 32 10.34 1.36 12.87
C VAL A 32 10.91 2.09 14.08
N GLU A 33 10.03 2.58 14.94
CA GLU A 33 10.43 3.29 16.16
C GLU A 33 10.67 2.31 17.33
N ARG A 34 11.47 2.72 18.32
CA ARG A 34 11.84 1.83 19.42
C ARG A 34 10.61 1.50 20.28
N GLY A 35 10.27 0.21 20.34
CA GLY A 35 9.13 -0.28 21.12
C GLY A 35 7.81 -0.29 20.36
N GLU A 36 7.81 0.12 19.09
CA GLU A 36 6.66 0.08 18.21
C GLU A 36 6.34 -1.38 17.82
N THR A 37 5.06 -1.74 17.88
CA THR A 37 4.54 -3.02 17.38
C THR A 37 4.34 -2.97 15.86
N HIS A 38 4.08 -4.13 15.24
CA HIS A 38 3.82 -4.19 13.80
C HIS A 38 2.60 -3.38 13.39
N GLU A 39 1.54 -3.50 14.17
CA GLU A 39 0.28 -2.84 13.91
C GLU A 39 0.42 -1.32 14.01
N GLU A 40 1.06 -0.82 15.06
CA GLU A 40 1.34 0.60 15.25
C GLU A 40 2.19 1.17 14.11
N PHE A 41 3.26 0.45 13.73
CA PHE A 41 4.12 0.84 12.61
C PHE A 41 3.32 0.95 11.30
N MET A 42 2.54 -0.08 10.96
CA MET A 42 1.77 -0.08 9.71
C MET A 42 0.68 0.99 9.71
N ALA A 43 -0.01 1.20 10.84
CA ALA A 43 -1.02 2.24 10.99
C ALA A 43 -0.42 3.65 10.82
N ARG A 44 0.75 3.91 11.42
CA ARG A 44 1.45 5.20 11.29
C ARG A 44 1.91 5.47 9.86
N ILE A 45 2.45 4.46 9.17
CA ILE A 45 2.84 4.59 7.75
C ILE A 45 1.61 4.85 6.89
N ALA A 46 0.49 4.14 7.12
CA ALA A 46 -0.74 4.37 6.38
C ALA A 46 -1.28 5.79 6.60
N ALA A 47 -1.31 6.29 7.83
CA ALA A 47 -1.75 7.64 8.15
C ALA A 47 -0.88 8.74 7.49
N LYS A 48 0.40 8.44 7.25
CA LYS A 48 1.35 9.37 6.60
C LYS A 48 1.26 9.33 5.07
N ASP A 49 1.14 8.14 4.49
CA ASP A 49 1.37 7.90 3.06
C ASP A 49 0.08 7.63 2.25
N VAL A 50 -1.05 7.35 2.91
CA VAL A 50 -2.37 7.22 2.25
C VAL A 50 -3.09 8.57 2.29
N PRO A 51 -3.63 9.06 1.16
CA PRO A 51 -4.39 10.30 1.15
C PRO A 51 -5.59 10.26 2.11
N ALA A 52 -5.89 11.39 2.75
CA ALA A 52 -6.99 11.48 3.70
C ALA A 52 -8.33 11.09 3.05
N GLY A 53 -9.09 10.23 3.73
CA GLY A 53 -10.39 9.74 3.26
C GLY A 53 -10.31 8.63 2.21
N VAL A 54 -9.12 8.19 1.81
CA VAL A 54 -8.95 7.04 0.90
C VAL A 54 -8.88 5.75 1.71
N PRO A 55 -9.73 4.75 1.41
CA PRO A 55 -9.62 3.43 2.05
C PRO A 55 -8.32 2.74 1.63
N TYR A 56 -7.74 1.95 2.54
CA TYR A 56 -6.53 1.17 2.27
C TYR A 56 -6.64 -0.22 2.88
N GLN A 57 -5.79 -1.13 2.41
CA GLN A 57 -5.63 -2.46 2.98
C GLN A 57 -4.15 -2.72 3.30
N ILE A 58 -3.89 -3.51 4.33
CA ILE A 58 -2.57 -4.05 4.62
C ILE A 58 -2.56 -5.51 4.17
N ILE A 59 -1.74 -5.83 3.18
CA ILE A 59 -1.63 -7.19 2.61
C ILE A 59 -0.25 -7.80 2.88
N PRO A 60 -0.15 -9.13 3.03
CA PRO A 60 1.13 -9.83 3.03
C PRO A 60 1.94 -9.59 1.75
N ILE A 61 3.27 -9.63 1.84
CA ILE A 61 4.15 -9.51 0.66
C ILE A 61 3.86 -10.59 -0.40
N GLY A 62 3.48 -11.79 0.03
CA GLY A 62 3.18 -12.91 -0.88
C GLY A 62 1.96 -12.68 -1.76
N ASP A 63 1.07 -11.76 -1.36
CA ASP A 63 -0.15 -11.45 -2.09
C ASP A 63 0.09 -10.42 -3.20
N LEU A 64 1.26 -9.75 -3.21
CA LEU A 64 1.67 -8.90 -4.33
C LEU A 64 2.24 -9.76 -5.48
N PRO A 65 1.67 -9.66 -6.69
CA PRO A 65 2.27 -10.26 -7.88
C PRO A 65 3.73 -9.82 -8.08
N ALA A 66 4.61 -10.80 -8.27
CA ALA A 66 6.03 -10.55 -8.54
C ALA A 66 6.28 -9.90 -9.91
N ASP A 67 5.36 -10.10 -10.85
CA ASP A 67 5.43 -9.52 -12.20
C ASP A 67 4.86 -8.10 -12.23
N ARG A 68 5.73 -7.13 -12.51
CA ARG A 68 5.42 -5.70 -12.56
C ARG A 68 5.30 -5.15 -14.00
N TYR A 69 5.30 -6.02 -15.02
CA TYR A 69 5.13 -5.60 -16.43
C TYR A 69 3.67 -5.26 -16.79
N PHE A 70 2.68 -5.76 -16.05
CA PHE A 70 1.24 -5.54 -16.33
C PHE A 70 0.54 -4.69 -15.25
N ARG A 71 1.15 -3.56 -14.84
CA ARG A 71 0.56 -2.66 -13.81
C ARG A 71 -0.81 -2.09 -14.16
N ASN A 72 -1.18 -2.05 -15.44
CA ASN A 72 -2.48 -1.56 -15.90
C ASN A 72 -3.60 -2.61 -15.83
N ALA A 73 -3.30 -3.85 -15.40
CA ALA A 73 -4.29 -4.94 -15.34
C ALA A 73 -4.77 -5.23 -13.90
N TRP A 74 -4.45 -4.38 -12.92
CA TRP A 74 -4.88 -4.57 -11.54
C TRP A 74 -6.17 -3.79 -11.27
N GLU A 75 -7.18 -4.51 -10.79
CA GLU A 75 -8.45 -3.95 -10.34
C GLU A 75 -8.55 -4.13 -8.81
N TYR A 76 -8.97 -3.09 -8.10
CA TYR A 76 -9.32 -3.15 -6.68
C TYR A 76 -10.75 -3.69 -6.53
N SER A 77 -10.96 -4.63 -5.62
CA SER A 77 -12.30 -5.11 -5.23
C SER A 77 -12.54 -4.84 -3.75
N GLU A 78 -13.73 -4.32 -3.45
CA GLU A 78 -14.25 -4.01 -2.10
C GLU A 78 -14.48 -5.26 -1.24
#